data_AF-A0AAV9F3N2-F1
#
_entry.id   AF-A0AAV9F3N2-F1
#
_cell.length_a   1.000
_cell.length_b   1.000
_cell.length_c   1.000
_cell.angle_alpha   90.00
_cell.angle_beta   90.00
_cell.angle_gamma   90.00
#
_symmetry.space_group_name_H-M   'P 1'
#
loop_
_entity.id
_entity.type
_entity.pdbx_description
1 polymer ?
#
loop_
_entity_poly.entity_id
_entity_poly.type
_entity_poly.pdbx_seq_one_letter_code
_entity_poly.pdbx_strand_id
1 'polypeptide(L)' 'MGDNGKEVLLNCCGEWCRDIISDQTNCGSCGNRCGYGQLCCRGKCTVVAYDDDNCGSK' A
#
# COMPACT_ATOMS: atom_id res chain seq x y z
N MET A 1 3.15 -5.08 -19.23
CA MET A 1 1.80 -4.93 -18.62
C MET A 1 1.94 -3.81 -17.58
N GLY A 2 1.58 -2.57 -17.90
CA GLY A 2 0.22 -2.02 -17.78
C GLY A 2 -0.10 -1.86 -16.30
N ASP A 3 -0.14 -0.64 -15.73
CA ASP A 3 -1.34 0.18 -15.76
C ASP A 3 -1.09 1.70 -15.71
N ASN A 4 -1.90 2.38 -16.51
CA ASN A 4 -2.17 3.80 -16.59
C ASN A 4 -2.21 4.55 -15.22
N GLY A 5 -1.30 5.51 -15.04
CA GLY A 5 -1.56 6.75 -14.29
C GLY A 5 -1.70 6.70 -12.77
N LYS A 6 -1.57 5.54 -12.12
CA LYS A 6 -1.34 5.45 -10.67
C LYS A 6 0.14 5.22 -10.46
N GLU A 7 0.81 6.12 -9.73
CA GLU A 7 2.16 5.85 -9.23
C GLU A 7 2.08 4.54 -8.48
N VAL A 8 2.58 3.46 -9.08
CA VAL A 8 2.57 2.08 -8.58
C VAL A 8 4.03 1.70 -8.48
N LEU A 9 4.56 1.80 -7.26
CA LEU A 9 5.93 1.43 -6.94
C LEU A 9 5.88 -0.06 -6.68
N LEU A 10 6.05 -0.82 -7.77
CA LEU A 10 6.12 -2.26 -7.70
C LEU A 10 7.48 -2.64 -7.09
N ASN A 11 7.46 -3.24 -5.90
CA ASN A 11 8.67 -3.79 -5.31
C ASN A 11 8.71 -5.30 -5.56
N CYS A 12 9.88 -5.78 -6.00
CA CYS A 12 10.07 -7.19 -6.29
C CYS A 12 10.52 -7.94 -5.04
N CYS A 13 9.67 -8.89 -4.63
CA CYS A 13 9.83 -9.78 -3.48
C CYS A 13 10.29 -11.15 -3.99
N GLY A 14 11.55 -11.25 -4.39
CA GLY A 14 12.08 -12.46 -5.04
C GLY A 14 11.56 -12.59 -6.47
N GLU A 15 10.75 -13.61 -6.74
CA GLU A 15 10.24 -13.92 -8.09
C GLU A 15 8.95 -13.17 -8.46
N TRP A 16 8.36 -12.43 -7.52
CA TRP A 16 7.07 -11.76 -7.70
C TRP A 16 7.21 -10.28 -7.34
N CYS A 17 6.68 -9.39 -8.17
CA CYS A 17 6.63 -7.96 -7.86
C CYS A 17 5.22 -7.56 -7.47
N ARG A 18 5.10 -6.92 -6.32
CA ARG A 18 3.84 -6.46 -5.76
C ARG A 18 3.91 -4.98 -5.51
N ASP A 19 2.78 -4.32 -5.65
CA ASP A 19 2.70 -2.90 -5.32
C ASP A 19 2.90 -2.73 -3.83
N ILE A 20 3.86 -1.89 -3.42
CA ILE A 20 4.11 -1.68 -1.99
C ILE A 20 3.45 -0.41 -1.46
N ILE A 21 2.72 0.33 -2.28
CA ILE A 21 2.16 1.63 -1.89
C ILE A 21 0.66 1.61 -1.62
N SER A 22 -0.03 0.55 -2.03
CA SER A 22 -1.45 0.29 -1.83
C SER A 22 -1.75 -1.14 -1.36
N ASP A 23 -0.83 -2.10 -1.53
CA ASP A 23 -1.03 -3.47 -1.03
C ASP A 23 -0.89 -3.51 0.50
N GLN A 24 -1.99 -3.84 1.18
CA GLN A 24 -2.08 -3.95 2.64
C GLN A 24 -1.20 -5.05 3.23
N THR A 25 -0.76 -6.00 2.41
CA THR A 25 0.10 -7.13 2.80
C THR A 25 1.57 -6.92 2.45
N ASN A 26 1.90 -5.86 1.69
CA ASN A 26 3.26 -5.53 1.27
C ASN A 26 3.56 -4.03 1.43
N CYS A 27 3.04 -3.39 2.47
CA CYS A 27 3.08 -1.94 2.57
C CYS A 27 4.50 -1.41 2.87
N GLY A 28 5.09 -0.64 1.96
CA GLY A 28 6.46 -0.12 2.07
C GLY A 28 7.55 -1.18 1.89
N SER A 29 7.25 -2.46 2.09
CA SER A 29 8.16 -3.58 1.87
C SER A 29 7.42 -4.91 1.76
N CYS A 30 8.10 -5.89 1.17
CA CYS A 30 7.60 -7.25 1.00
C CYS A 30 7.21 -7.91 2.31
N GLY A 31 5.98 -8.45 2.38
CA GLY A 31 5.46 -9.12 3.57
C GLY A 31 5.11 -8.18 4.74
N ASN A 32 5.18 -6.86 4.54
CA ASN A 32 4.80 -5.91 5.56
C ASN A 32 3.28 -5.71 5.58
N ARG A 33 2.60 -6.43 6.45
CA ARG A 33 1.16 -6.36 6.62
C ARG A 33 0.78 -5.27 7.63
N CYS A 34 -0.10 -4.35 7.23
CA CYS A 34 -0.64 -3.35 8.13
C CYS A 34 -1.54 -3.98 9.22
N GLY A 35 -1.53 -3.37 10.41
CA GLY A 35 -2.33 -3.82 11.55
C GLY A 35 -3.83 -3.61 11.34
N TYR A 36 -4.62 -4.13 12.29
CA TYR A 36 -6.08 -3.98 12.23
C TYR A 36 -6.48 -2.49 12.25
N GLY A 37 -7.35 -2.07 11.33
CA GLY A 37 -7.75 -0.67 11.17
C GLY A 37 -6.75 0.22 10.45
N GLN A 38 -5.66 -0.33 9.92
CA GLN A 38 -4.67 0.38 9.10
C GLN A 38 -4.80 0.01 7.62
N LEU A 39 -4.60 0.99 6.74
CA LEU A 39 -4.47 0.80 5.29
C LEU A 39 -3.07 1.20 4.83
N CYS A 40 -2.64 0.60 3.72
CA CYS A 40 -1.40 0.99 3.08
C CYS A 40 -1.58 2.25 2.25
N CYS A 41 -0.83 3.28 2.62
CA CYS A 41 -0.93 4.63 2.10
C CYS A 41 0.41 5.15 1.67
N ARG A 42 0.65 5.22 0.36
CA ARG A 42 1.94 5.67 -0.19
C ARG A 42 3.12 4.91 0.44
N GLY A 43 2.91 3.63 0.77
CA GLY A 43 3.94 2.77 1.35
C GLY A 43 4.09 2.88 2.86
N LYS A 44 3.10 3.46 3.54
CA LYS A 44 3.03 3.51 5.01
C LYS A 44 1.70 2.99 5.50
N CYS A 45 1.73 2.21 6.57
CA CYS A 45 0.51 1.80 7.24
C CYS A 45 -0.07 2.98 8.01
N THR A 46 -1.17 3.53 7.53
CA THR A 46 -1.88 4.64 8.16
C THR A 46 -3.19 4.13 8.75
N VAL A 47 -3.52 4.56 9.96
CA VAL A 47 -4.81 4.23 10.57
C VAL A 47 -5.89 5.06 9.90
N VAL A 48 -6.85 4.39 9.26
CA VAL A 48 -7.98 5.05 8.59
C VAL A 48 -9.22 5.13 9.47
N ALA A 49 -9.16 4.55 10.67
CA ALA A 49 -10.26 4.54 11.62
C ALA A 49 -10.54 5.92 12.27
N TYR A 50 -9.59 6.87 12.21
CA TYR A 50 -9.73 8.19 12.84
C TYR A 50 -9.29 9.35 11.95
N ASP A 51 -8.86 9.09 10.71
CA ASP A 51 -8.25 10.08 9.85
C ASP A 51 -8.69 9.82 8.40
N ASP A 52 -9.83 10.39 8.02
CA ASP A 52 -10.38 10.31 6.66
C ASP A 52 -9.44 10.93 5.61
N ASP A 53 -8.50 11.80 6.01
CA ASP A 53 -7.61 12.53 5.09
C ASP A 53 -6.42 11.72 4.56
N ASN A 54 -6.13 10.54 5.12
CA ASN A 54 -4.96 9.75 4.75
C ASN A 54 -5.30 8.39 4.11
N CYS A 55 -5.74 8.46 2.85
CA CYS A 55 -6.25 7.38 1.94
C CYS A 55 -7.75 7.14 1.94
N GLY A 56 -8.50 7.91 2.72
CA GLY A 56 -9.95 7.93 2.73
C GLY A 56 -10.54 9.17 2.05
N SER A 57 -9.88 9.77 1.06
CA SER A 57 -10.52 10.83 0.29
C SER A 57 -11.41 10.19 -0.77
N LYS A 58 -12.73 10.30 -0.55
CA LYS A 58 -13.86 9.80 -1.38
C LYS A 58 -13.65 9.74 -2.88
#